data_AF-A0A7S1GX89-F1
#
_entry.id   AF-A0A7S1GX89-F1
#
_cell.length_a   1.000
_cell.length_b   1.000
_cell.length_c   1.000
_cell.angle_alpha   90.00
_cell.angle_beta   90.00
_cell.angle_gamma   90.00
#
_symmetry.space_group_name_H-M   'P 1'
#
loop_
_entity.id
_entity.type
_entity.pdbx_description
1 polymer ?
#
loop_
_entity_poly.entity_id
_entity_poly.type
_entity_poly.pdbx_seq_one_letter_code
_entity_poly.pdbx_strand_id
1 'polypeptide(L)'
;PDNVKKLLRYDHFVIFCDQDPDGAHIAGELINYFTIMFPTLLRAKPDFLMRLGTPIIRLKPKSKGDKAVSFFTTSAFRTWLSNSGMTDAQLSRKYKSKYLKGLASSNEDDAHYYFSNLDKHLVPIVFKDDTDDEVVDKWFRKNRADDRKVLLSRPYDPDVCVDYSAKRISFPTYFDREYIHYPHYAIYRTIPNVMDGLKPSQRKVLYTAFKRKYKEPVKVVQFAGAVLETAAYHHGDVALQGAIIAMARRYCGSNNINLLSPDGQFGSRHSNHAGAARYISAGVEKITRLIFREEDDPILRHLKDDGQTIEPDYFLPIVPMCLINGCEAGIAVGWSSFVPMYSPKEIISLLRERMMRFEAEACVLPHDEVEGMIDAALSKGPLGMSAKRGAG
;
A
#
# COMPACT_ATOMS: atom_id res chain seq x y z
N PRO A 1 -41.02 -7.60 10.44
CA PRO A 1 -40.42 -6.42 11.12
C PRO A 1 -40.57 -6.47 12.64
N ASP A 2 -41.79 -6.60 13.17
CA ASP A 2 -42.07 -6.46 14.63
C ASP A 2 -41.51 -7.56 15.54
N ASN A 3 -41.14 -8.73 14.99
CA ASN A 3 -40.51 -9.81 15.75
C ASN A 3 -38.98 -9.75 15.80
N VAL A 4 -38.32 -8.98 14.92
CA VAL A 4 -36.83 -8.96 14.87
C VAL A 4 -36.25 -8.37 16.15
N LYS A 5 -36.87 -7.29 16.68
CA LYS A 5 -36.47 -6.68 17.96
C LYS A 5 -36.62 -7.59 19.17
N LYS A 6 -37.49 -8.61 19.10
CA LYS A 6 -37.69 -9.59 20.17
C LYS A 6 -36.71 -10.76 20.09
N LEU A 7 -36.10 -10.99 18.92
CA LEU A 7 -35.20 -12.12 18.65
C LEU A 7 -33.73 -11.78 18.84
N LEU A 8 -33.34 -10.50 18.66
CA LEU A 8 -31.96 -10.06 18.76
C LEU A 8 -31.65 -9.51 20.16
N ARG A 9 -30.45 -9.81 20.65
CA ARG A 9 -29.94 -9.22 21.90
C ARG A 9 -29.56 -7.75 21.76
N TYR A 10 -29.22 -7.32 20.55
CA TYR A 10 -28.74 -5.98 20.25
C TYR A 10 -29.52 -5.41 19.07
N ASP A 11 -29.81 -4.11 19.15
CA ASP A 11 -30.57 -3.42 18.11
C ASP A 11 -29.69 -3.04 16.91
N HIS A 12 -28.40 -2.72 17.13
CA HIS A 12 -27.46 -2.35 16.07
C HIS A 12 -26.12 -3.05 16.22
N PHE A 13 -25.39 -3.18 15.12
CA PHE A 13 -24.01 -3.64 15.07
C PHE A 13 -23.09 -2.50 14.62
N VAL A 14 -22.24 -2.02 15.53
CA VAL A 14 -21.31 -0.91 15.27
C VAL A 14 -19.96 -1.44 14.83
N ILE A 15 -19.55 -1.06 13.62
CA ILE A 15 -18.25 -1.36 13.04
C ILE A 15 -17.28 -0.23 13.39
N PHE A 16 -16.35 -0.54 14.29
CA PHE A 16 -15.32 0.37 14.76
C PHE A 16 -13.92 -0.20 14.49
N CYS A 17 -13.30 0.30 13.42
CA CYS A 17 -11.97 -0.11 12.97
C CYS A 17 -11.05 1.11 12.86
N ASP A 18 -9.74 0.86 12.70
CA ASP A 18 -8.77 1.89 12.36
C ASP A 18 -9.23 2.68 11.13
N GLN A 19 -8.98 4.00 11.11
CA GLN A 19 -9.41 4.86 10.00
C GLN A 19 -8.33 4.86 8.91
N ASP A 20 -8.07 3.67 8.38
CA ASP A 20 -7.11 3.40 7.32
C ASP A 20 -7.72 2.42 6.28
N PRO A 21 -7.03 2.18 5.15
CA PRO A 21 -7.56 1.28 4.12
C PRO A 21 -7.80 -0.15 4.63
N ASP A 22 -6.95 -0.70 5.50
CA ASP A 22 -7.14 -2.07 6.00
C ASP A 22 -8.35 -2.15 6.96
N GLY A 23 -8.66 -1.09 7.71
CA GLY A 23 -9.89 -0.96 8.50
C GLY A 23 -11.15 -0.88 7.64
N ALA A 24 -11.11 -0.16 6.53
CA ALA A 24 -12.20 -0.13 5.54
C ALA A 24 -12.44 -1.51 4.91
N HIS A 25 -11.38 -2.30 4.72
CA HIS A 25 -11.50 -3.68 4.27
C HIS A 25 -12.23 -4.58 5.28
N ILE A 26 -11.83 -4.51 6.56
CA ILE A 26 -12.49 -5.27 7.63
C ILE A 26 -13.98 -4.93 7.71
N ALA A 27 -14.29 -3.63 7.64
CA ALA A 27 -15.67 -3.18 7.65
C ALA A 27 -16.46 -3.66 6.40
N GLY A 28 -15.83 -3.69 5.22
CA GLY A 28 -16.41 -4.27 4.01
C GLY A 28 -16.66 -5.78 4.13
N GLU A 29 -15.72 -6.54 4.69
CA GLU A 29 -15.87 -7.99 4.93
C GLU A 29 -17.01 -8.28 5.92
N LEU A 30 -17.18 -7.46 6.96
CA LEU A 30 -18.30 -7.57 7.88
C LEU A 30 -19.63 -7.28 7.18
N ILE A 31 -19.70 -6.23 6.34
CA ILE A 31 -20.88 -5.94 5.53
C ILE A 31 -21.22 -7.14 4.64
N ASN A 32 -20.23 -7.70 3.93
CA ASN A 32 -20.38 -8.89 3.10
C ASN A 32 -20.82 -10.13 3.89
N TYR A 33 -20.29 -10.32 5.10
CA TYR A 33 -20.73 -11.37 5.99
C TYR A 33 -22.22 -11.23 6.34
N PHE A 34 -22.70 -10.02 6.64
CA PHE A 34 -24.11 -9.80 6.96
C PHE A 34 -25.03 -9.94 5.76
N THR A 35 -24.62 -9.54 4.54
CA THR A 35 -25.43 -9.75 3.33
C THR A 35 -25.56 -11.24 2.99
N ILE A 36 -24.52 -12.04 3.23
CA ILE A 36 -24.56 -13.49 2.96
C ILE A 36 -25.31 -14.24 4.06
N MET A 37 -24.98 -14.00 5.32
CA MET A 37 -25.45 -14.82 6.44
C MET A 37 -26.80 -14.37 6.99
N PHE A 38 -27.12 -13.07 6.88
CA PHE A 38 -28.32 -12.47 7.47
C PHE A 38 -29.05 -11.50 6.51
N PRO A 39 -29.31 -11.87 5.23
CA PRO A 39 -29.97 -10.97 4.27
C PRO A 39 -31.38 -10.54 4.71
N THR A 40 -32.12 -11.44 5.36
CA THR A 40 -33.46 -11.13 5.88
C THR A 40 -33.44 -10.14 7.04
N LEU A 41 -32.35 -10.12 7.82
CA LEU A 41 -32.14 -9.13 8.87
C LEU A 41 -31.97 -7.74 8.25
N LEU A 42 -31.08 -7.60 7.27
CA LEU A 42 -30.85 -6.31 6.61
C LEU A 42 -32.11 -5.78 5.91
N ARG A 43 -32.94 -6.65 5.34
CA ARG A 43 -34.24 -6.26 4.76
C ARG A 43 -35.26 -5.82 5.81
N ALA A 44 -35.33 -6.53 6.94
CA ALA A 44 -36.27 -6.23 8.01
C ALA A 44 -35.84 -5.04 8.87
N LYS A 45 -34.53 -4.81 9.00
CA LYS A 45 -33.91 -3.69 9.68
C LYS A 45 -32.76 -3.11 8.83
N PRO A 46 -33.09 -2.23 7.86
CA PRO A 46 -32.14 -1.58 6.95
C PRO A 46 -30.95 -0.88 7.60
N ASP A 47 -31.12 -0.33 8.80
CA ASP A 47 -30.14 0.46 9.55
C ASP A 47 -29.42 -0.34 10.64
N PHE A 48 -29.43 -1.67 10.55
CA PHE A 48 -28.79 -2.53 11.54
C PHE A 48 -27.27 -2.31 11.65
N LEU A 49 -26.59 -2.07 10.52
CA LEU A 49 -25.16 -1.82 10.48
C LEU A 49 -24.85 -0.34 10.65
N MET A 50 -23.89 -0.01 11.51
CA MET A 50 -23.42 1.35 11.73
C MET A 50 -21.90 1.40 11.62
N ARG A 51 -21.37 2.52 11.11
CA ARG A 51 -19.94 2.80 11.04
C ARG A 51 -19.58 3.94 11.97
N LEU A 52 -18.55 3.74 12.79
CA LEU A 52 -18.01 4.78 13.66
C LEU A 52 -16.70 5.33 13.06
N GLY A 53 -16.74 6.55 12.52
CA GLY A 53 -15.57 7.23 11.97
C GLY A 53 -14.81 8.03 13.02
N THR A 54 -13.48 7.95 12.99
CA THR A 54 -12.59 8.79 13.81
C THR A 54 -11.82 9.78 12.94
N PRO A 55 -11.48 10.97 13.47
CA PRO A 55 -10.63 11.88 12.71
C PRO A 55 -9.22 11.31 12.60
N ILE A 56 -8.62 11.44 11.41
CA ILE A 56 -7.25 10.99 11.15
C ILE A 56 -6.19 12.02 11.58
N ILE A 57 -6.57 13.30 11.71
CA ILE A 57 -5.69 14.38 12.17
C ILE A 57 -6.45 15.23 13.19
N ARG A 58 -5.81 15.50 14.33
CA ARG A 58 -6.32 16.41 15.35
C ARG A 58 -5.29 17.49 15.68
N LEU A 59 -5.72 18.75 15.65
CA LEU A 59 -4.95 19.92 16.04
C LEU A 59 -5.43 20.40 17.40
N LYS A 60 -4.62 20.17 18.44
CA LYS A 60 -4.89 20.73 19.78
C LYS A 60 -4.17 22.08 19.91
N PRO A 61 -4.88 23.20 20.13
CA PRO A 61 -4.23 24.50 20.29
C PRO A 61 -3.33 24.52 21.52
N LYS A 62 -2.20 25.21 21.43
CA LYS A 62 -1.27 25.38 22.55
C LYS A 62 -1.70 26.51 23.50
N SER A 63 -2.51 27.45 23.02
CA SER A 63 -3.11 28.50 23.84
C SER A 63 -4.35 27.99 24.57
N LYS A 64 -4.54 28.43 25.82
CA LYS A 64 -5.76 28.15 26.60
C LYS A 64 -6.93 28.95 26.03
N GLY A 65 -8.03 28.28 25.67
CA GLY A 65 -9.29 28.91 25.24
C GLY A 65 -9.74 28.56 23.82
N ASP A 66 -8.82 28.15 22.94
CA ASP A 66 -9.15 27.73 21.58
C ASP A 66 -9.67 26.29 21.56
N LYS A 67 -10.61 26.00 20.65
CA LYS A 67 -11.13 24.63 20.44
C LYS A 67 -10.19 23.81 19.56
N ALA A 68 -10.10 22.51 19.85
CA ALA A 68 -9.40 21.57 18.98
C ALA A 68 -10.12 21.46 17.63
N VAL A 69 -9.34 21.33 16.55
CA VAL A 69 -9.85 21.11 15.19
C VAL A 69 -9.49 19.69 14.78
N SER A 70 -10.44 18.99 14.17
CA SER A 70 -10.28 17.58 13.76
C SER A 70 -10.61 17.43 12.28
N PHE A 71 -9.87 16.58 11.58
CA PHE A 71 -10.03 16.30 10.16
C PHE A 71 -10.14 14.80 9.93
N PHE A 72 -11.06 14.39 9.07
CA PHE A 72 -11.30 12.99 8.69
C PHE A 72 -10.56 12.58 7.42
N THR A 73 -10.05 13.55 6.65
CA THR A 73 -9.19 13.33 5.49
C THR A 73 -7.97 14.23 5.52
N THR A 74 -6.90 13.78 4.87
CA THR A 74 -5.64 14.53 4.76
C THR A 74 -5.86 15.79 3.90
N SER A 75 -6.76 15.70 2.95
CA SER A 75 -7.15 16.72 1.98
C SER A 75 -7.96 17.82 2.63
N ALA A 76 -8.90 17.49 3.53
CA ALA A 76 -9.60 18.47 4.35
C ALA A 76 -8.61 19.25 5.22
N PHE A 77 -7.62 18.57 5.81
CA PHE A 77 -6.55 19.21 6.56
C PHE A 77 -5.69 20.12 5.68
N ARG A 78 -5.24 19.66 4.51
CA ARG A 78 -4.43 20.45 3.56
C ARG A 78 -5.19 21.67 3.03
N THR A 79 -6.47 21.52 2.69
CA THR A 79 -7.33 22.61 2.22
C THR A 79 -7.51 23.65 3.32
N TRP A 80 -7.79 23.20 4.55
CA TRP A 80 -7.87 24.09 5.70
C TRP A 80 -6.54 24.81 5.96
N LEU A 81 -5.41 24.11 5.88
CA LEU A 81 -4.08 24.70 6.07
C LEU A 81 -3.80 25.76 5.00
N SER A 82 -4.07 25.46 3.73
CA SER A 82 -3.94 26.40 2.62
C SER A 82 -4.82 27.65 2.82
N ASN A 83 -6.10 27.45 3.14
CA ASN A 83 -7.05 28.54 3.39
C ASN A 83 -6.68 29.38 4.62
N SER A 84 -6.01 28.79 5.60
CA SER A 84 -5.53 29.52 6.78
C SER A 84 -4.33 30.42 6.50
N GLY A 85 -3.63 30.22 5.37
CA GLY A 85 -2.40 30.92 5.02
C GLY A 85 -1.22 30.61 5.95
N MET A 86 -1.32 29.60 6.82
CA MET A 86 -0.27 29.25 7.77
C MET A 86 0.81 28.39 7.11
N THR A 87 2.06 28.73 7.36
CA THR A 87 3.21 27.84 7.11
C THR A 87 3.28 26.71 8.14
N ASP A 88 3.96 25.61 7.83
CA ASP A 88 4.18 24.48 8.77
C ASP A 88 4.84 24.94 10.09
N ALA A 89 5.72 25.95 10.04
CA ALA A 89 6.33 26.56 11.21
C ALA A 89 5.32 27.33 12.07
N GLN A 90 4.38 28.06 11.45
CA GLN A 90 3.32 28.75 12.18
C GLN A 90 2.29 27.78 12.75
N LEU A 91 1.95 26.73 12.00
CA LEU A 91 1.06 25.66 12.44
C LEU A 91 1.62 24.98 13.70
N SER A 92 2.87 24.54 13.65
CA SER A 92 3.54 23.87 14.78
C SER A 92 3.73 24.79 15.99
N ARG A 93 3.82 26.11 15.79
CA ARG A 93 3.84 27.09 16.89
C ARG A 93 2.46 27.25 17.55
N LYS A 94 1.37 27.22 16.78
CA LYS A 94 0.01 27.44 17.28
C LYS A 94 -0.67 26.17 17.80
N TYR A 95 -0.44 25.03 17.15
CA TYR A 95 -1.09 23.76 17.43
C TYR A 95 -0.08 22.65 17.73
N LYS A 96 -0.51 21.69 18.55
CA LYS A 96 0.07 20.36 18.64
C LYS A 96 -0.74 19.45 17.71
N SER A 97 -0.15 19.05 16.59
CA SER A 97 -0.74 18.11 15.64
C SER A 97 -0.56 16.67 16.14
N LYS A 98 -1.61 15.87 15.98
CA LYS A 98 -1.61 14.43 16.28
C LYS A 98 -2.26 13.68 15.12
N TYR A 99 -1.54 12.75 14.52
CA TYR A 99 -2.06 11.82 13.53
C TYR A 99 -2.65 10.60 14.27
N LEU A 100 -3.85 10.18 13.86
CA LEU A 100 -4.73 9.25 14.57
C LEU A 100 -5.20 8.12 13.64
N LYS A 101 -4.29 7.59 12.80
CA LYS A 101 -4.62 6.53 11.84
C LYS A 101 -5.10 5.25 12.55
N GLY A 102 -4.37 4.84 13.59
CA GLY A 102 -4.76 3.72 14.45
C GLY A 102 -5.58 4.18 15.66
N LEU A 103 -6.59 3.41 16.05
CA LEU A 103 -7.46 3.68 17.20
C LEU A 103 -6.66 3.81 18.50
N ALA A 104 -5.63 2.97 18.67
CA ALA A 104 -4.72 3.00 19.83
C ALA A 104 -3.89 4.28 19.92
N SER A 105 -3.86 5.10 18.87
CA SER A 105 -3.21 6.42 18.93
C SER A 105 -4.04 7.42 19.75
N SER A 106 -5.33 7.17 19.98
CA SER A 106 -6.21 8.04 20.80
C SER A 106 -5.95 7.86 22.29
N ASN A 107 -5.93 8.97 23.05
CA ASN A 107 -5.88 8.90 24.52
C ASN A 107 -7.29 8.93 25.13
N GLU A 108 -7.40 8.84 26.45
CA GLU A 108 -8.68 8.83 27.16
C GLU A 108 -9.50 10.11 26.91
N ASP A 109 -8.86 11.29 26.88
CA ASP A 109 -9.54 12.55 26.53
C ASP A 109 -10.10 12.53 25.09
N ASP A 110 -9.36 11.92 24.16
CA ASP A 110 -9.79 11.76 22.78
C ASP A 110 -11.03 10.85 22.73
N ALA A 111 -11.01 9.73 23.46
CA ALA A 111 -12.16 8.82 23.58
C ALA A 111 -13.37 9.51 24.21
N HIS A 112 -13.22 10.19 25.35
CA HIS A 112 -14.30 10.94 25.98
C HIS A 112 -14.92 11.96 25.02
N TYR A 113 -14.09 12.68 24.26
CA TYR A 113 -14.59 13.61 23.26
C TYR A 113 -15.43 12.92 22.18
N TYR A 114 -14.97 11.78 21.65
CA TYR A 114 -15.69 11.04 20.60
C TYR A 114 -17.01 10.48 21.11
N PHE A 115 -17.01 9.79 22.25
CA PHE A 115 -18.22 9.19 22.80
C PHE A 115 -19.21 10.24 23.34
N SER A 116 -18.73 11.42 23.76
CA SER A 116 -19.61 12.54 24.12
C SER A 116 -20.22 13.24 22.90
N ASN A 117 -19.70 12.99 21.69
CA ASN A 117 -20.21 13.52 20.43
C ASN A 117 -20.55 12.38 19.45
N LEU A 118 -21.00 11.24 19.98
CA LEU A 118 -21.16 10.00 19.21
C LEU A 118 -22.00 10.19 17.94
N ASP A 119 -23.08 10.97 18.02
CA ASP A 119 -23.98 11.26 16.91
C ASP A 119 -23.31 11.96 15.70
N LYS A 120 -22.14 12.57 15.89
CA LYS A 120 -21.35 13.20 14.81
C LYS A 120 -20.33 12.25 14.17
N HIS A 121 -20.15 11.09 14.77
CA HIS A 121 -19.12 10.11 14.41
C HIS A 121 -19.72 8.79 13.97
N LEU A 122 -20.97 8.51 14.35
CA LEU A 122 -21.67 7.28 14.12
C LEU A 122 -22.71 7.46 13.01
N VAL A 123 -22.55 6.73 11.91
CA VAL A 123 -23.46 6.79 10.76
C VAL A 123 -24.04 5.41 10.43
N PRO A 124 -25.37 5.27 10.28
CA PRO A 124 -25.96 4.04 9.76
C PRO A 124 -25.59 3.80 8.31
N ILE A 125 -25.20 2.57 7.97
CA ILE A 125 -25.07 2.10 6.59
C ILE A 125 -26.37 1.37 6.24
N VAL A 126 -27.20 2.02 5.42
CA VAL A 126 -28.57 1.59 5.17
C VAL A 126 -28.63 0.67 3.95
N PHE A 127 -29.10 -0.55 4.18
CA PHE A 127 -29.42 -1.51 3.12
C PHE A 127 -30.76 -1.14 2.48
N LYS A 128 -30.83 -1.12 1.16
CA LYS A 128 -32.03 -0.74 0.41
C LYS A 128 -32.75 -1.96 -0.15
N ASP A 129 -32.11 -2.67 -1.08
CA ASP A 129 -32.70 -3.74 -1.87
C ASP A 129 -31.59 -4.57 -2.55
N ASP A 130 -31.98 -5.48 -3.46
CA ASP A 130 -31.10 -6.40 -4.18
C ASP A 130 -30.00 -5.66 -4.99
N THR A 131 -30.16 -4.37 -5.27
CA THR A 131 -29.10 -3.60 -5.94
C THR A 131 -27.87 -3.40 -5.06
N ASP A 132 -28.04 -3.37 -3.72
CA ASP A 132 -26.93 -3.32 -2.78
C ASP A 132 -26.22 -4.67 -2.68
N ASP A 133 -26.95 -5.79 -2.80
CA ASP A 133 -26.36 -7.13 -2.85
C ASP A 133 -25.40 -7.25 -4.04
N GLU A 134 -25.77 -6.74 -5.22
CA GLU A 134 -24.92 -6.71 -6.41
C GLU A 134 -23.67 -5.82 -6.25
N VAL A 135 -23.77 -4.72 -5.49
CA VAL A 135 -22.60 -3.86 -5.17
C VAL A 135 -21.60 -4.64 -4.33
N VAL A 136 -22.04 -5.33 -3.29
CA VAL A 136 -21.18 -6.14 -2.43
C VAL A 136 -20.60 -7.30 -3.23
N ASP A 137 -21.42 -7.99 -4.02
CA ASP A 137 -20.98 -9.16 -4.79
C ASP A 137 -19.85 -8.83 -5.78
N LYS A 138 -19.89 -7.67 -6.44
CA LYS A 138 -18.79 -7.21 -7.30
C LYS A 138 -17.46 -7.14 -6.57
N TRP A 139 -17.46 -6.67 -5.31
CA TRP A 139 -16.23 -6.52 -4.53
C TRP A 139 -15.72 -7.83 -3.94
N PHE A 140 -16.58 -8.76 -3.51
CA PHE A 140 -16.14 -9.93 -2.74
C PHE A 140 -16.24 -11.28 -3.47
N ARG A 141 -17.07 -11.42 -4.51
CA ARG A 141 -17.20 -12.70 -5.20
C ARG A 141 -15.93 -13.03 -5.97
N LYS A 142 -15.41 -14.23 -5.76
CA LYS A 142 -14.14 -14.69 -6.36
C LYS A 142 -14.17 -14.66 -7.89
N ASN A 143 -15.30 -15.00 -8.50
CA ASN A 143 -15.51 -15.04 -9.96
C ASN A 143 -15.83 -13.67 -10.60
N ARG A 144 -15.92 -12.58 -9.83
CA ARG A 144 -16.21 -11.22 -10.32
C ARG A 144 -14.95 -10.34 -10.42
N ALA A 145 -13.81 -10.94 -10.76
CA ALA A 145 -12.55 -10.21 -10.83
C ALA A 145 -12.55 -9.10 -11.88
N ASP A 146 -13.20 -9.32 -13.03
CA ASP A 146 -13.26 -8.33 -14.10
C ASP A 146 -14.14 -7.13 -13.76
N ASP A 147 -15.22 -7.32 -12.99
CA ASP A 147 -15.99 -6.19 -12.45
C ASP A 147 -15.12 -5.29 -11.57
N ARG A 148 -14.28 -5.88 -10.71
CA ARG A 148 -13.35 -5.12 -9.87
C ARG A 148 -12.36 -4.33 -10.72
N LYS A 149 -11.85 -4.91 -11.82
CA LYS A 149 -10.97 -4.19 -12.74
C LYS A 149 -11.66 -2.98 -13.37
N VAL A 150 -12.93 -3.13 -13.77
CA VAL A 150 -13.73 -2.03 -14.33
C VAL A 150 -14.04 -0.96 -13.27
N LEU A 151 -14.28 -1.35 -12.03
CA LEU A 151 -14.49 -0.40 -10.92
C LEU A 151 -13.23 0.41 -10.62
N LEU A 152 -12.08 -0.24 -10.64
CA LEU A 152 -10.78 0.32 -10.28
C LEU A 152 -10.05 1.00 -11.45
N SER A 153 -10.56 0.88 -12.68
CA SER A 153 -10.10 1.67 -13.83
C SER A 153 -10.73 3.05 -13.90
N ARG A 154 -11.76 3.32 -13.09
CA ARG A 154 -12.36 4.66 -12.96
C ARG A 154 -11.35 5.64 -12.37
N PRO A 155 -11.50 6.96 -12.65
CA PRO A 155 -10.68 7.97 -12.01
C PRO A 155 -10.72 7.83 -10.49
N TYR A 156 -9.54 7.62 -9.89
CA TYR A 156 -9.40 7.47 -8.44
C TYR A 156 -9.17 8.84 -7.80
N ASP A 157 -10.07 9.20 -6.89
CA ASP A 157 -9.92 10.37 -6.03
C ASP A 157 -9.39 9.92 -4.66
N PRO A 158 -8.11 10.19 -4.31
CA PRO A 158 -7.57 9.83 -3.01
C PRO A 158 -8.15 10.66 -1.85
N ASP A 159 -8.89 11.72 -2.16
CA ASP A 159 -9.43 12.69 -1.21
C ASP A 159 -10.91 12.43 -0.88
N VAL A 160 -11.56 11.51 -1.61
CA VAL A 160 -12.95 11.13 -1.34
C VAL A 160 -13.05 10.48 0.04
N CYS A 161 -14.13 10.77 0.77
CA CYS A 161 -14.45 10.08 2.01
C CYS A 161 -15.95 10.03 2.26
N VAL A 162 -16.33 9.17 3.19
CA VAL A 162 -17.67 9.17 3.79
C VAL A 162 -17.84 10.41 4.68
N ASP A 163 -19.01 11.04 4.60
CA ASP A 163 -19.41 12.09 5.54
C ASP A 163 -20.08 11.44 6.77
N TYR A 164 -19.33 11.33 7.86
CA TYR A 164 -19.83 10.77 9.12
C TYR A 164 -20.83 11.66 9.86
N SER A 165 -21.01 12.91 9.42
CA SER A 165 -22.06 13.80 9.94
C SER A 165 -23.42 13.58 9.25
N ALA A 166 -23.44 12.79 8.18
CA ALA A 166 -24.67 12.43 7.49
C ALA A 166 -25.59 11.59 8.39
N LYS A 167 -26.91 11.76 8.24
CA LYS A 167 -27.91 10.98 9.00
C LYS A 167 -27.87 9.48 8.68
N ARG A 168 -27.43 9.13 7.47
CA ARG A 168 -27.32 7.77 6.94
C ARG A 168 -26.47 7.79 5.68
N ILE A 169 -25.82 6.68 5.37
CA ILE A 169 -25.16 6.43 4.08
C ILE A 169 -25.68 5.15 3.46
N SER A 170 -25.58 5.02 2.13
CA SER A 170 -25.93 3.79 1.42
C SER A 170 -24.73 2.84 1.31
N PHE A 171 -24.97 1.57 1.01
CA PHE A 171 -23.92 0.61 0.68
C PHE A 171 -23.04 1.12 -0.49
N PRO A 172 -23.58 1.53 -1.65
CA PRO A 172 -22.79 2.15 -2.72
C PRO A 172 -21.91 3.29 -2.24
N THR A 173 -22.44 4.19 -1.40
CA THR A 173 -21.66 5.32 -0.86
C THR A 173 -20.48 4.83 -0.03
N TYR A 174 -20.66 3.82 0.82
CA TYR A 174 -19.57 3.22 1.58
C TYR A 174 -18.51 2.60 0.65
N PHE A 175 -18.94 1.82 -0.35
CA PHE A 175 -18.02 1.14 -1.25
C PHE A 175 -17.23 2.11 -2.16
N ASP A 176 -17.91 3.13 -2.68
CA ASP A 176 -17.32 4.11 -3.60
C ASP A 176 -16.50 5.19 -2.90
N ARG A 177 -16.68 5.41 -1.59
CA ARG A 177 -16.04 6.52 -0.86
C ARG A 177 -15.19 6.14 0.34
N GLU A 178 -15.25 4.90 0.82
CA GLU A 178 -14.41 4.44 1.94
C GLU A 178 -13.71 3.13 1.60
N TYR A 179 -14.43 2.12 1.09
CA TYR A 179 -13.82 0.85 0.70
C TYR A 179 -12.86 0.99 -0.48
N ILE A 180 -13.15 1.84 -1.47
CA ILE A 180 -12.36 2.02 -2.70
C ILE A 180 -10.85 2.24 -2.45
N HIS A 181 -10.48 2.87 -1.33
CA HIS A 181 -9.09 3.10 -0.98
C HIS A 181 -8.34 1.81 -0.71
N TYR A 182 -9.00 0.77 -0.16
CA TYR A 182 -8.37 -0.51 0.13
C TYR A 182 -7.88 -1.23 -1.12
N PRO A 183 -8.71 -1.51 -2.15
CA PRO A 183 -8.22 -2.17 -3.35
C PRO A 183 -7.06 -1.42 -4.02
N HIS A 184 -7.13 -0.09 -4.15
CA HIS A 184 -6.03 0.71 -4.71
C HIS A 184 -4.76 0.55 -3.87
N TYR A 185 -4.88 0.62 -2.54
CA TYR A 185 -3.76 0.42 -1.63
C TYR A 185 -3.19 -1.00 -1.69
N ALA A 186 -4.05 -2.01 -1.76
CA ALA A 186 -3.69 -3.41 -1.88
C ALA A 186 -2.90 -3.67 -3.17
N ILE A 187 -3.30 -3.06 -4.29
CA ILE A 187 -2.57 -3.11 -5.56
C ILE A 187 -1.21 -2.43 -5.41
N TYR A 188 -1.19 -1.19 -4.92
CA TYR A 188 0.03 -0.41 -4.73
C TYR A 188 1.08 -1.13 -3.88
N ARG A 189 0.68 -1.79 -2.79
CA ARG A 189 1.62 -2.52 -1.91
C ARG A 189 2.07 -3.87 -2.48
N THR A 190 1.32 -4.45 -3.40
CA THR A 190 1.52 -5.84 -3.87
C THR A 190 2.24 -5.90 -5.21
N ILE A 191 1.88 -5.03 -6.16
CA ILE A 191 2.46 -4.97 -7.50
C ILE A 191 3.61 -3.96 -7.48
N PRO A 192 4.83 -4.34 -7.90
CA PRO A 192 5.96 -3.42 -7.93
C PRO A 192 5.79 -2.34 -9.00
N ASN A 193 6.51 -1.23 -8.83
CA ASN A 193 6.56 -0.20 -9.86
C ASN A 193 7.48 -0.66 -11.01
N VAL A 194 7.10 -0.38 -12.26
CA VAL A 194 7.88 -0.78 -13.45
C VAL A 194 9.27 -0.12 -13.50
N MET A 195 9.39 1.10 -12.97
CA MET A 195 10.61 1.90 -13.03
C MET A 195 11.76 1.27 -12.23
N ASP A 196 11.49 0.85 -10.99
CA ASP A 196 12.50 0.28 -10.10
C ASP A 196 12.35 -1.22 -9.85
N GLY A 197 11.22 -1.83 -10.24
CA GLY A 197 10.91 -3.22 -9.95
C GLY A 197 10.67 -3.50 -8.46
N LEU A 198 10.44 -2.48 -7.64
CA LEU A 198 10.31 -2.60 -6.19
C LEU A 198 8.86 -2.41 -5.71
N LYS A 199 8.48 -3.20 -4.72
CA LYS A 199 7.31 -2.93 -3.87
C LYS A 199 7.64 -1.77 -2.90
N PRO A 200 6.63 -1.03 -2.39
CA PRO A 200 6.87 0.05 -1.44
C PRO A 200 7.69 -0.35 -0.22
N SER A 201 7.49 -1.56 0.33
CA SER A 201 8.28 -2.07 1.45
C SER A 201 9.78 -2.20 1.11
N GLN A 202 10.11 -2.70 -0.07
CA GLN A 202 11.49 -2.84 -0.56
C GLN A 202 12.11 -1.46 -0.83
N ARG A 203 11.32 -0.52 -1.35
CA ARG A 203 11.75 0.86 -1.60
C ARG A 203 12.08 1.59 -0.29
N LYS A 204 11.25 1.44 0.74
CA LYS A 204 11.49 1.95 2.10
C LYS A 204 12.77 1.40 2.72
N VAL A 205 13.06 0.11 2.49
CA VAL A 205 14.32 -0.52 2.90
C VAL A 205 15.51 0.15 2.23
N LEU A 206 15.51 0.30 0.90
CA LEU A 206 16.61 0.97 0.17
C LEU A 206 16.77 2.43 0.56
N TYR A 207 15.67 3.19 0.63
CA TYR A 207 15.68 4.60 1.05
C TYR A 207 16.35 4.76 2.42
N THR A 208 15.99 3.90 3.38
CA THR A 208 16.61 3.92 4.72
C THR A 208 18.10 3.56 4.65
N ALA A 209 18.47 2.56 3.85
CA ALA A 209 19.86 2.14 3.67
C ALA A 209 20.73 3.28 3.11
N PHE A 210 20.20 3.97 2.10
CA PHE A 210 20.82 5.12 1.43
C PHE A 210 20.98 6.32 2.36
N LYS A 211 19.95 6.61 3.17
CA LYS A 211 19.97 7.71 4.13
C LYS A 211 20.92 7.46 5.30
N ARG A 212 20.99 6.22 5.79
CA ARG A 212 21.87 5.83 6.93
C ARG A 212 23.31 5.55 6.51
N LYS A 213 23.58 5.31 5.23
CA LYS A 213 24.92 5.02 4.67
C LYS A 213 25.66 3.93 5.46
N TYR A 214 24.97 2.80 5.71
CA TYR A 214 25.55 1.67 6.43
C TYR A 214 26.83 1.16 5.73
N LYS A 215 27.96 1.19 6.45
CA LYS A 215 29.25 0.67 5.97
C LYS A 215 29.40 -0.83 6.20
N GLU A 216 28.88 -1.29 7.34
CA GLU A 216 28.91 -2.68 7.77
C GLU A 216 27.49 -3.27 7.79
N PRO A 217 27.33 -4.60 7.62
CA PRO A 217 26.05 -5.28 7.79
C PRO A 217 25.44 -5.01 9.17
N VAL A 218 24.13 -4.77 9.20
CA VAL A 218 23.36 -4.50 10.42
C VAL A 218 22.37 -5.63 10.66
N LYS A 219 22.09 -5.97 11.93
CA LYS A 219 21.10 -7.01 12.26
C LYS A 219 19.77 -6.71 11.58
N VAL A 220 19.13 -7.72 10.99
CA VAL A 220 17.88 -7.53 10.23
C VAL A 220 16.78 -6.91 11.09
N VAL A 221 16.69 -7.28 12.37
CA VAL A 221 15.76 -6.65 13.33
C VAL A 221 16.03 -5.16 13.54
N GLN A 222 17.31 -4.76 13.65
CA GLN A 222 17.70 -3.36 13.82
C GLN A 222 17.47 -2.56 12.54
N PHE A 223 17.74 -3.17 11.38
CA PHE A 223 17.50 -2.55 10.10
C PHE A 223 16.00 -2.34 9.85
N ALA A 224 15.15 -3.33 10.16
CA ALA A 224 13.70 -3.15 10.13
C ALA A 224 13.23 -2.02 11.05
N GLY A 225 13.78 -1.95 12.29
CA GLY A 225 13.52 -0.85 13.22
C GLY A 225 13.88 0.54 12.66
N ALA A 226 15.04 0.66 12.02
CA ALA A 226 15.46 1.89 11.38
C ALA A 226 14.54 2.29 10.21
N VAL A 227 13.99 1.32 9.47
CA VAL A 227 13.03 1.57 8.38
C VAL A 227 11.70 2.08 8.91
N LEU A 228 11.20 1.53 10.02
CA LEU A 228 9.99 2.02 10.69
C LEU A 228 10.13 3.51 11.07
N GLU A 229 11.26 3.88 11.66
CA GLU A 229 11.57 5.26 12.07
C GLU A 229 11.73 6.19 10.87
N THR A 230 12.48 5.76 9.85
CA THR A 230 12.96 6.64 8.78
C THR A 230 11.93 6.83 7.66
N ALA A 231 11.11 5.81 7.41
CA ALA A 231 10.23 5.74 6.25
C ALA A 231 8.74 5.57 6.60
N ALA A 232 8.36 5.78 7.88
CA ALA A 232 6.98 5.72 8.36
C ALA A 232 6.21 4.47 7.85
N TYR A 233 6.74 3.28 8.16
CA TYR A 233 6.09 2.03 7.75
C TYR A 233 5.11 1.55 8.83
N HIS A 234 3.86 1.28 8.44
CA HIS A 234 2.77 1.04 9.40
C HIS A 234 2.34 -0.44 9.53
N HIS A 235 2.91 -1.38 8.76
CA HIS A 235 2.48 -2.80 8.76
C HIS A 235 3.30 -3.72 9.68
N GLY A 236 3.92 -3.16 10.72
CA GLY A 236 4.75 -3.91 11.66
C GLY A 236 6.15 -4.29 11.14
N ASP A 237 7.02 -4.67 12.07
CA ASP A 237 8.43 -4.97 11.80
C ASP A 237 8.64 -6.34 11.11
N VAL A 238 7.81 -7.34 11.42
CA VAL A 238 7.94 -8.71 10.89
C VAL A 238 7.88 -8.73 9.35
N ALA A 239 6.94 -7.97 8.76
CA ALA A 239 6.81 -7.87 7.31
C ALA A 239 8.06 -7.24 6.66
N LEU A 240 8.66 -6.23 7.30
CA LEU A 240 9.90 -5.61 6.85
C LEU A 240 11.10 -6.55 6.97
N GLN A 241 11.20 -7.31 8.06
CA GLN A 241 12.26 -8.31 8.22
C GLN A 241 12.20 -9.33 7.07
N GLY A 242 11.00 -9.79 6.71
CA GLY A 242 10.80 -10.66 5.55
C GLY A 242 11.23 -10.02 4.23
N ALA A 243 10.91 -8.74 4.02
CA ALA A 243 11.33 -7.99 2.82
C ALA A 243 12.86 -7.84 2.73
N ILE A 244 13.53 -7.48 3.83
CA ILE A 244 15.00 -7.37 3.92
C ILE A 244 15.65 -8.71 3.60
N ILE A 245 15.16 -9.80 4.21
CA ILE A 245 15.65 -11.16 3.94
C ILE A 245 15.50 -11.50 2.46
N ALA A 246 14.33 -11.23 1.86
CA ALA A 246 14.08 -11.52 0.45
C ALA A 246 15.04 -10.76 -0.48
N MET A 247 15.30 -9.48 -0.20
CA MET A 247 16.22 -8.65 -1.00
C MET A 247 17.69 -9.09 -0.87
N ALA A 248 18.06 -9.79 0.21
CA ALA A 248 19.41 -10.27 0.47
C ALA A 248 19.68 -11.70 -0.04
N ARG A 249 18.65 -12.46 -0.43
CA ARG A 249 18.82 -13.85 -0.88
C ARG A 249 19.68 -13.95 -2.14
N ARG A 250 20.56 -14.96 -2.18
CA ARG A 250 21.55 -15.20 -3.25
C ARG A 250 21.58 -16.62 -3.81
N TYR A 251 20.62 -17.48 -3.45
CA TYR A 251 20.59 -18.86 -3.96
C TYR A 251 19.89 -18.97 -5.31
N CYS A 252 20.16 -20.03 -6.06
CA CYS A 252 19.55 -20.27 -7.38
C CYS A 252 18.01 -20.27 -7.31
N GLY A 253 17.36 -19.45 -8.14
CA GLY A 253 15.92 -19.21 -8.12
C GLY A 253 15.47 -18.06 -7.21
N SER A 254 16.39 -17.36 -6.55
CA SER A 254 16.15 -16.07 -5.89
C SER A 254 16.65 -14.91 -6.77
N ASN A 255 17.25 -13.85 -6.23
CA ASN A 255 17.64 -12.67 -7.01
C ASN A 255 18.81 -12.96 -7.97
N ASN A 256 18.72 -12.48 -9.22
CA ASN A 256 19.86 -12.43 -10.14
C ASN A 256 20.90 -11.40 -9.68
N ILE A 257 20.44 -10.26 -9.16
CA ILE A 257 21.24 -9.25 -8.49
C ILE A 257 20.60 -8.96 -7.13
N ASN A 258 21.21 -9.47 -6.05
CA ASN A 258 20.81 -9.11 -4.70
C ASN A 258 21.24 -7.66 -4.41
N LEU A 259 20.31 -6.82 -3.95
CA LEU A 259 20.60 -5.42 -3.61
C LEU A 259 21.15 -5.27 -2.18
N LEU A 260 20.90 -6.27 -1.35
CA LEU A 260 21.45 -6.39 0.00
C LEU A 260 22.36 -7.61 0.07
N SER A 261 23.39 -7.54 0.91
CA SER A 261 24.31 -8.64 1.15
C SER A 261 23.83 -9.48 2.35
N PRO A 262 23.76 -10.82 2.24
CA PRO A 262 23.39 -11.67 3.35
C PRO A 262 24.60 -11.99 4.24
N ASP A 263 24.51 -11.68 5.54
CA ASP A 263 25.47 -12.10 6.57
C ASP A 263 24.78 -13.02 7.60
N GLY A 264 25.01 -14.32 7.44
CA GLY A 264 24.33 -15.40 8.16
C GLY A 264 23.47 -16.27 7.26
N GLN A 265 22.50 -16.99 7.85
CA GLN A 265 21.64 -17.94 7.14
C GLN A 265 20.36 -17.28 6.61
N PHE A 266 20.31 -16.97 5.31
CA PHE A 266 19.17 -16.33 4.63
C PHE A 266 18.29 -17.33 3.86
N GLY A 267 18.49 -18.62 4.10
CA GLY A 267 17.85 -19.71 3.38
C GLY A 267 18.70 -20.19 2.21
N SER A 268 18.21 -21.25 1.58
CA SER A 268 18.87 -21.93 0.48
C SER A 268 17.84 -22.45 -0.51
N ARG A 269 18.29 -22.98 -1.65
CA ARG A 269 17.41 -23.65 -2.61
C ARG A 269 16.66 -24.85 -2.00
N HIS A 270 17.25 -25.52 -1.00
CA HIS A 270 16.62 -26.68 -0.35
C HIS A 270 15.58 -26.26 0.69
N SER A 271 15.79 -25.11 1.34
CA SER A 271 14.88 -24.60 2.37
C SER A 271 14.87 -23.08 2.32
N ASN A 272 13.68 -22.52 2.06
CA ASN A 272 13.46 -21.07 2.04
C ASN A 272 13.51 -20.44 3.45
N HIS A 273 13.65 -21.23 4.51
CA HIS A 273 13.69 -20.73 5.88
C HIS A 273 15.03 -20.02 6.16
N ALA A 274 14.94 -18.73 6.48
CA ALA A 274 16.04 -17.95 7.01
C ALA A 274 16.14 -18.14 8.53
N GLY A 275 17.33 -17.90 9.09
CA GLY A 275 17.49 -17.76 10.53
C GLY A 275 16.67 -16.59 11.08
N ALA A 276 16.38 -16.61 12.39
CA ALA A 276 15.62 -15.53 13.01
C ALA A 276 16.33 -14.17 12.82
N ALA A 277 15.56 -13.11 12.54
CA ALA A 277 16.05 -11.78 12.18
C ALA A 277 17.01 -11.14 13.20
N ARG A 278 16.97 -11.58 14.46
CA ARG A 278 17.88 -11.14 15.52
C ARG A 278 19.30 -11.72 15.41
N TYR A 279 19.48 -12.83 14.69
CA TYR A 279 20.77 -13.50 14.55
C TYR A 279 21.49 -13.20 13.23
N ILE A 280 20.75 -12.84 12.20
CA ILE A 280 21.28 -12.54 10.87
C ILE A 280 21.44 -11.03 10.63
N SER A 281 22.39 -10.65 9.79
CA SER A 281 22.68 -9.27 9.43
C SER A 281 22.57 -9.08 7.92
N ALA A 282 22.20 -7.88 7.47
CA ALA A 282 22.17 -7.52 6.06
C ALA A 282 22.94 -6.22 5.82
N GLY A 283 23.74 -6.19 4.76
CA GLY A 283 24.44 -4.99 4.29
C GLY A 283 23.90 -4.51 2.94
N VAL A 284 24.38 -3.37 2.45
CA VAL A 284 24.08 -2.90 1.08
C VAL A 284 25.18 -3.40 0.15
N GLU A 285 24.81 -4.06 -0.94
CA GLU A 285 25.79 -4.49 -1.94
C GLU A 285 26.40 -3.29 -2.66
N LYS A 286 27.68 -3.38 -3.03
CA LYS A 286 28.38 -2.30 -3.74
C LYS A 286 27.71 -1.96 -5.07
N ILE A 287 27.17 -2.97 -5.75
CA ILE A 287 26.46 -2.80 -7.02
C ILE A 287 25.19 -1.97 -6.87
N THR A 288 24.58 -1.93 -5.69
CA THR A 288 23.30 -1.23 -5.46
C THR A 288 23.40 0.26 -5.73
N ARG A 289 24.48 0.93 -5.30
CA ARG A 289 24.69 2.37 -5.62
C ARG A 289 25.20 2.63 -7.04
N LEU A 290 25.71 1.60 -7.73
CA LEU A 290 26.01 1.69 -9.16
C LEU A 290 24.71 1.61 -9.98
N ILE A 291 23.76 0.79 -9.53
CA ILE A 291 22.44 0.66 -10.15
C ILE A 291 21.60 1.90 -9.88
N PHE A 292 21.51 2.32 -8.61
CA PHE A 292 20.77 3.48 -8.14
C PHE A 292 21.74 4.61 -7.78
N ARG A 293 22.05 5.41 -8.80
CA ARG A 293 23.05 6.47 -8.74
C ARG A 293 22.68 7.55 -7.73
N GLU A 294 23.65 7.97 -6.90
CA GLU A 294 23.43 9.01 -5.88
C GLU A 294 23.15 10.38 -6.54
N GLU A 295 23.62 10.58 -7.78
CA GLU A 295 23.36 11.79 -8.56
C GLU A 295 21.89 11.96 -8.94
N ASP A 296 21.12 10.87 -8.98
CA ASP A 296 19.69 10.89 -9.30
C ASP A 296 18.84 11.17 -8.05
N ASP A 297 19.36 10.96 -6.83
CA ASP A 297 18.60 11.15 -5.59
C ASP A 297 17.89 12.53 -5.50
N PRO A 298 18.50 13.68 -5.87
CA PRO A 298 17.87 15.00 -5.77
C PRO A 298 16.70 15.25 -6.73
N ILE A 299 16.60 14.51 -7.84
CA ILE A 299 15.53 14.68 -8.83
C ILE A 299 14.32 13.77 -8.55
N LEU A 300 14.43 12.86 -7.57
CA LEU A 300 13.33 11.97 -7.21
C LEU A 300 12.22 12.71 -6.48
N ARG A 301 10.97 12.39 -6.82
CA ARG A 301 9.80 12.92 -6.12
C ARG A 301 9.58 12.16 -4.81
N HIS A 302 10.03 12.73 -3.71
CA HIS A 302 9.84 12.18 -2.37
C HIS A 302 8.40 12.32 -1.87
N LEU A 303 7.87 11.25 -1.29
CA LEU A 303 6.57 11.25 -0.65
C LEU A 303 6.65 11.86 0.76
N LYS A 304 5.50 12.28 1.28
CA LYS A 304 5.34 12.73 2.66
C LYS A 304 4.30 11.88 3.37
N ASP A 305 4.65 11.38 4.54
CA ASP A 305 3.74 10.65 5.42
C ASP A 305 3.85 11.17 6.86
N ASP A 306 2.71 11.46 7.50
CA ASP A 306 2.62 12.09 8.83
C ASP A 306 3.52 13.34 9.01
N GLY A 307 3.72 14.09 7.92
CA GLY A 307 4.59 15.28 7.87
C GLY A 307 6.08 14.98 7.68
N GLN A 308 6.49 13.72 7.67
CA GLN A 308 7.86 13.27 7.43
C GLN A 308 8.10 12.97 5.95
N THR A 309 9.24 13.40 5.43
CA THR A 309 9.70 13.00 4.08
C THR A 309 10.18 11.56 4.10
N ILE A 310 9.54 10.71 3.29
CA ILE A 310 9.79 9.28 3.20
C ILE A 310 10.42 8.94 1.83
N GLU A 311 10.35 7.67 1.41
CA GLU A 311 10.89 7.20 0.14
C GLU A 311 10.24 7.91 -1.07
N PRO A 312 10.91 7.94 -2.24
CA PRO A 312 10.32 8.45 -3.47
C PRO A 312 9.23 7.51 -4.02
N ASP A 313 8.45 7.99 -4.99
CA ASP A 313 7.48 7.12 -5.69
C ASP A 313 8.14 5.89 -6.30
N TYR A 314 9.32 6.09 -6.88
CA TYR A 314 10.19 5.07 -7.43
C TYR A 314 11.62 5.60 -7.49
N PHE A 315 12.60 4.69 -7.51
CA PHE A 315 13.98 5.03 -7.87
C PHE A 315 14.19 4.94 -9.38
N LEU A 316 15.32 5.48 -9.86
CA LEU A 316 15.74 5.42 -11.26
C LEU A 316 16.97 4.52 -11.40
N PRO A 317 16.80 3.19 -11.53
CA PRO A 317 17.94 2.34 -11.81
C PRO A 317 18.45 2.53 -13.23
N ILE A 318 19.76 2.43 -13.45
CA ILE A 318 20.35 2.47 -14.80
C ILE A 318 20.00 1.24 -15.67
N VAL A 319 19.39 0.21 -15.07
CA VAL A 319 18.94 -1.02 -15.72
C VAL A 319 17.54 -1.42 -15.20
N PRO A 320 16.68 -2.04 -16.02
CA PRO A 320 15.32 -2.40 -15.62
C PRO A 320 15.34 -3.58 -14.64
N MET A 321 15.37 -3.25 -13.35
CA MET A 321 15.44 -4.23 -12.27
C MET A 321 14.23 -5.16 -12.21
N CYS A 322 13.06 -4.71 -12.70
CA CYS A 322 11.85 -5.51 -12.83
C CYS A 322 12.03 -6.74 -13.75
N LEU A 323 12.91 -6.66 -14.77
CA LEU A 323 13.24 -7.79 -15.65
C LEU A 323 14.41 -8.60 -15.09
N ILE A 324 15.40 -7.94 -14.50
CA ILE A 324 16.60 -8.63 -13.98
C ILE A 324 16.25 -9.56 -12.83
N ASN A 325 15.58 -9.04 -11.81
CA ASN A 325 15.18 -9.82 -10.63
C ASN A 325 13.78 -10.40 -10.76
N GLY A 326 13.08 -10.13 -11.87
CA GLY A 326 11.70 -10.50 -12.07
C GLY A 326 10.80 -9.85 -11.02
N CYS A 327 9.53 -10.22 -11.06
CA CYS A 327 8.64 -9.99 -9.95
C CYS A 327 7.56 -11.08 -9.89
N GLU A 328 7.48 -11.76 -8.77
CA GLU A 328 6.28 -12.49 -8.40
C GLU A 328 5.49 -11.58 -7.44
N ALA A 329 4.55 -10.84 -8.00
CA ALA A 329 3.61 -10.09 -7.19
C ALA A 329 2.61 -11.08 -6.58
N GLY A 330 2.25 -10.85 -5.31
CA GLY A 330 1.15 -11.60 -4.70
C GLY A 330 -0.17 -11.31 -5.42
N ILE A 331 -1.21 -12.03 -5.06
CA ILE A 331 -2.56 -11.76 -5.56
C ILE A 331 -3.06 -10.47 -4.91
N ALA A 332 -3.25 -9.43 -5.73
CA ALA A 332 -3.91 -8.18 -5.35
C ALA A 332 -5.43 -8.26 -5.61
N VAL A 333 -6.16 -7.18 -5.35
CA VAL A 333 -7.60 -7.13 -5.60
C VAL A 333 -7.90 -7.06 -7.10
N GLY A 334 -8.12 -8.22 -7.74
CA GLY A 334 -8.46 -8.32 -9.16
C GLY A 334 -7.26 -8.45 -10.12
N TRP A 335 -6.03 -8.37 -9.61
CA TRP A 335 -4.80 -8.54 -10.40
C TRP A 335 -3.80 -9.47 -9.73
N SER A 336 -2.97 -10.08 -10.56
CA SER A 336 -1.69 -10.69 -10.18
C SER A 336 -0.66 -10.26 -11.22
N SER A 337 0.63 -10.33 -10.86
CA SER A 337 1.71 -10.05 -11.80
C SER A 337 2.83 -11.06 -11.62
N PHE A 338 3.31 -11.59 -12.73
CA PHE A 338 4.45 -12.48 -12.80
C PHE A 338 5.35 -12.02 -13.94
N VAL A 339 6.59 -11.69 -13.60
CA VAL A 339 7.66 -11.37 -14.55
C VAL A 339 8.82 -12.31 -14.25
N PRO A 340 9.25 -13.14 -15.22
CA PRO A 340 10.39 -14.02 -15.02
C PRO A 340 11.69 -13.21 -14.92
N MET A 341 12.72 -13.87 -14.42
CA MET A 341 14.05 -13.28 -14.29
C MET A 341 14.84 -13.44 -15.59
N TYR A 342 15.48 -12.36 -16.04
CA TYR A 342 16.33 -12.33 -17.22
C TYR A 342 17.80 -12.09 -16.87
N SER A 343 18.69 -12.59 -17.71
CA SER A 343 20.13 -12.40 -17.55
C SER A 343 20.49 -10.91 -17.59
N PRO A 344 21.20 -10.36 -16.58
CA PRO A 344 21.63 -8.96 -16.61
C PRO A 344 22.43 -8.60 -17.86
N LYS A 345 23.25 -9.54 -18.37
CA LYS A 345 24.07 -9.31 -19.57
C LYS A 345 23.21 -9.14 -20.82
N GLU A 346 22.15 -9.93 -20.98
CA GLU A 346 21.24 -9.86 -22.11
C GLU A 346 20.44 -8.54 -22.08
N ILE A 347 19.95 -8.16 -20.90
CA ILE A 347 19.26 -6.89 -20.70
C ILE A 347 20.17 -5.70 -21.04
N ILE A 348 21.43 -5.72 -20.58
CA ILE A 348 22.39 -4.66 -20.89
C ILE A 348 22.69 -4.60 -22.40
N SER A 349 22.85 -5.75 -23.07
CA SER A 349 23.05 -5.78 -24.53
C SER A 349 21.86 -5.18 -25.28
N LEU A 350 20.64 -5.55 -24.89
CA LEU A 350 19.41 -5.02 -25.50
C LEU A 350 19.26 -3.50 -25.26
N LEU A 351 19.59 -3.02 -24.06
CA LEU A 351 19.59 -1.59 -23.76
C LEU A 351 20.58 -0.83 -24.64
N ARG A 352 21.80 -1.33 -24.79
CA ARG A 352 22.82 -0.71 -25.66
C ARG A 352 22.37 -0.68 -27.12
N GLU A 353 21.78 -1.76 -27.60
CA GLU A 353 21.21 -1.81 -28.95
C GLU A 353 20.08 -0.79 -29.12
N ARG A 354 19.17 -0.68 -28.15
CA ARG A 354 18.10 0.30 -28.17
C ARG A 354 18.63 1.73 -28.13
N MET A 355 19.66 2.02 -27.35
CA MET A 355 20.29 3.35 -27.32
C MET A 355 20.93 3.70 -28.67
N MET A 356 21.65 2.77 -29.28
CA MET A 356 22.24 2.98 -30.62
C MET A 356 21.18 3.19 -31.70
N ARG A 357 20.08 2.43 -31.66
CA ARG A 357 18.94 2.64 -32.58
C ARG A 357 18.26 3.98 -32.34
N PHE A 358 18.07 4.37 -31.08
CA PHE A 358 17.51 5.67 -30.74
C PHE A 358 18.40 6.82 -31.20
N GLU A 359 19.72 6.70 -31.11
CA GLU A 359 20.66 7.70 -31.67
C GLU A 359 20.60 7.75 -33.21
N ALA A 360 20.41 6.61 -33.87
CA ALA A 360 20.23 6.53 -35.32
C ALA A 360 18.88 7.10 -35.79
N GLU A 361 17.79 6.83 -35.07
CA GLU A 361 16.44 7.38 -35.31
C GLU A 361 16.34 8.86 -34.91
N ALA A 362 17.05 9.31 -33.86
CA ALA A 362 17.13 10.74 -33.52
C ALA A 362 17.90 11.55 -34.56
N CYS A 363 18.78 10.91 -35.35
CA CYS A 363 19.39 11.51 -36.55
C CYS A 363 18.48 11.47 -37.80
N VAL A 364 17.32 10.82 -37.73
CA VAL A 364 16.36 10.71 -38.83
C VAL A 364 14.93 10.84 -38.29
N LEU A 365 14.42 12.08 -38.19
CA LEU A 365 12.95 12.24 -38.14
C LEU A 365 12.39 11.90 -39.55
N PRO A 366 11.27 11.14 -39.70
CA PRO A 366 10.11 11.11 -38.81
C PRO A 366 9.50 9.72 -38.48
N HIS A 367 8.72 9.72 -37.38
CA HIS A 367 7.48 8.99 -37.04
C HIS A 367 7.20 7.53 -37.47
N ASP A 368 6.61 6.82 -36.49
CA ASP A 368 5.76 5.62 -36.59
C ASP A 368 6.46 4.28 -36.81
N GLU A 369 6.96 3.64 -35.73
CA GLU A 369 6.99 2.17 -35.57
C GLU A 369 7.68 1.77 -34.24
N VAL A 370 7.03 1.99 -33.08
CA VAL A 370 7.56 1.52 -31.77
C VAL A 370 6.70 0.40 -31.16
N GLU A 371 5.56 0.05 -31.76
CA GLU A 371 4.64 -0.97 -31.20
C GLU A 371 5.10 -2.43 -31.44
N GLY A 372 5.92 -2.72 -32.45
CA GLY A 372 6.11 -4.11 -32.93
C GLY A 372 7.07 -5.04 -32.16
N MET A 373 8.04 -4.53 -31.39
CA MET A 373 9.12 -5.38 -30.85
C MET A 373 8.91 -5.89 -29.41
N ILE A 374 8.05 -5.28 -28.61
CA ILE A 374 7.76 -5.75 -27.25
C ILE A 374 6.90 -7.03 -27.30
N ASP A 375 6.00 -7.14 -28.29
CA ASP A 375 5.16 -8.32 -28.50
C ASP A 375 5.97 -9.57 -28.91
N ALA A 376 7.06 -9.43 -29.66
CA ALA A 376 7.87 -10.57 -30.08
C ALA A 376 8.69 -11.21 -28.94
N ALA A 377 9.02 -10.44 -27.89
CA ALA A 377 9.72 -10.97 -26.70
C ALA A 377 8.75 -11.63 -25.70
N LEU A 378 7.49 -11.19 -25.67
CA LEU A 378 6.44 -11.68 -24.78
C LEU A 378 5.56 -12.78 -25.39
N SER A 379 5.65 -13.03 -26.71
CA SER A 379 4.83 -14.03 -27.43
C SER A 379 5.18 -15.49 -27.19
N LYS A 380 6.22 -15.78 -26.41
CA LYS A 380 6.53 -17.16 -26.03
C LYS A 380 5.54 -17.58 -24.94
N GLY A 381 4.63 -18.51 -25.30
CA GLY A 381 3.72 -19.18 -24.38
C GLY A 381 4.42 -19.84 -23.18
N PRO A 382 3.73 -20.68 -22.38
CA PRO A 382 4.26 -21.15 -21.10
C PRO A 382 5.67 -21.72 -21.22
N LEU A 383 6.64 -21.05 -20.59
CA LEU A 383 8.04 -21.46 -20.56
C LEU A 383 8.18 -22.69 -19.65
N GLY A 384 8.45 -23.85 -20.24
CA GLY A 384 8.76 -25.07 -19.50
C GLY A 384 10.21 -25.08 -19.03
N MET A 385 10.45 -25.26 -17.73
CA MET A 385 11.78 -25.55 -17.19
C MET A 385 12.02 -27.06 -17.13
N SER A 386 12.90 -27.59 -17.98
CA SER A 386 13.39 -28.98 -17.84
C SER A 386 14.68 -29.01 -17.03
N ALA A 387 14.68 -29.64 -15.87
CA ALA A 387 15.90 -29.90 -15.10
C ALA A 387 16.54 -31.22 -15.55
N LYS A 388 17.84 -31.22 -15.88
CA LYS A 388 18.61 -32.48 -15.96
C LYS A 388 18.78 -33.03 -14.54
N ARG A 389 18.18 -34.20 -14.24
CA ARG A 389 18.57 -34.98 -13.06
C ARG A 389 20.01 -35.45 -13.32
N GLY A 390 20.98 -34.87 -12.62
CA GLY A 390 22.31 -35.46 -12.53
C GLY A 390 22.17 -36.83 -11.86
N ALA A 391 22.65 -37.88 -12.52
CA ALA A 391 22.84 -39.18 -11.90
C ALA A 391 23.84 -39.00 -10.76
N GLY A 392 23.38 -39.23 -9.54
CA GLY A 392 24.21 -39.36 -8.34
C GLY A 392 24.22 -40.81 -7.91
#